data_AF-A0A806KIX2-F1
#
_entry.id   AF-A0A806KIX2-F1
#
_cell.length_a   1.000
_cell.length_b   1.000
_cell.length_c   1.000
_cell.angle_alpha   90.00
_cell.angle_beta   90.00
_cell.angle_gamma   90.00
#
_symmetry.space_group_name_H-M   'P 1'
#
loop_
_entity.id
_entity.type
_entity.pdbx_description
1 polymer ?
#
loop_
_entity_poly.entity_id
_entity_poly.type
_entity_poly.pdbx_seq_one_letter_code
_entity_poly.pdbx_strand_id
1 'polypeptide(L)'
;MAEDYKVWLARAKSNLALSKNKTYDDVFYEDLCFQAQQAVEKALKALLIYLGKEPEKTHNIVTLIKSLPQHINVPEKVADAAVLNDYAVQTRYPGDYAPVEPTEHENAIKIASDCIKWVVHTIEELENQPTLPNLEHLNGGVRFANDYDYKALREKRR
;
A
#
# COMPACT_ATOMS: atom_id res chain seq x y z
N MET A 1 8.32 -5.88 18.71
CA MET A 1 7.38 -4.75 18.64
C MET A 1 7.04 -4.55 17.18
N ALA A 2 5.84 -4.93 16.73
CA ALA A 2 5.43 -4.60 15.37
C ALA A 2 5.44 -3.07 15.24
N GLU A 3 6.16 -2.53 14.26
CA GLU A 3 6.22 -1.09 14.04
C GLU A 3 4.82 -0.57 13.66
N ASP A 4 4.39 0.53 14.29
CA ASP A 4 3.07 1.13 14.06
C ASP A 4 2.89 1.52 12.58
N TYR A 5 1.77 1.10 11.96
CA TYR A 5 1.42 1.44 10.58
C TYR A 5 1.46 2.97 10.32
N LYS A 6 1.19 3.79 11.35
CA LYS A 6 1.27 5.25 11.27
C LYS A 6 2.69 5.73 10.97
N VAL A 7 3.71 5.07 11.53
CA VAL A 7 5.12 5.38 11.25
C VAL A 7 5.44 5.04 9.80
N TRP A 8 4.96 3.89 9.31
CA TRP A 8 5.11 3.49 7.91
C TRP A 8 4.45 4.48 6.95
N LEU A 9 3.23 4.94 7.25
CA LEU A 9 2.56 5.99 6.48
C LEU A 9 3.30 7.33 6.52
N ALA A 10 3.84 7.72 7.68
CA ALA A 10 4.64 8.94 7.78
C ALA A 10 5.90 8.87 6.92
N ARG A 11 6.57 7.71 6.90
CA ARG A 11 7.72 7.46 6.02
C ARG A 11 7.32 7.45 4.55
N ALA A 12 6.20 6.84 4.18
CA ALA A 12 5.67 6.87 2.81
C ALA A 12 5.44 8.31 2.32
N LYS A 13 4.81 9.15 3.16
CA LYS A 13 4.60 10.58 2.86
C LYS A 13 5.91 11.34 2.74
N SER A 14 6.90 11.03 3.57
CA SER A 14 8.25 11.60 3.48
C SER A 14 8.94 11.23 2.16
N ASN A 15 8.86 9.96 1.73
CA ASN A 15 9.40 9.55 0.42
C ASN A 15 8.70 10.26 -0.75
N LEU A 16 7.38 10.42 -0.70
CA LEU A 16 6.65 11.19 -1.71
C LEU A 16 7.09 12.66 -1.76
N ALA A 17 7.34 13.27 -0.59
CA ALA A 17 7.83 14.64 -0.51
C ALA A 17 9.23 14.79 -1.13
N LEU A 18 10.13 13.83 -0.89
CA LEU A 18 11.45 13.79 -1.52
C LEU A 18 11.33 13.64 -3.04
N SER A 19 10.48 12.73 -3.52
CA SER A 19 10.24 12.52 -4.95
C SER A 19 9.76 13.78 -5.67
N LYS A 20 8.93 14.60 -5.01
CA LYS A 20 8.41 15.87 -5.56
C LYS A 20 9.43 17.00 -5.61
N ASN A 21 10.49 16.93 -4.82
CA ASN A 21 11.36 18.08 -4.57
C ASN A 21 12.67 17.97 -5.34
N LYS A 22 12.62 18.17 -6.67
CA LYS A 22 13.83 18.40 -7.46
C LYS A 22 14.36 19.80 -7.18
N THR A 23 15.14 19.94 -6.10
CA THR A 23 15.71 21.24 -5.70
C THR A 23 17.10 21.48 -6.31
N TYR A 24 17.78 20.42 -6.74
CA TYR A 24 19.17 20.50 -7.21
C TYR A 24 19.29 19.89 -8.60
N ASP A 25 20.04 20.55 -9.48
CA ASP A 25 20.27 20.11 -10.86
C ASP A 25 21.01 18.76 -10.91
N ASP A 26 21.82 18.46 -9.90
CA ASP A 26 22.59 17.23 -9.78
C ASP A 26 21.75 16.00 -9.33
N VAL A 27 20.46 16.19 -9.06
CA VAL A 27 19.57 15.08 -8.70
C VAL A 27 18.91 14.49 -9.95
N PHE A 28 19.22 13.22 -10.18
CA PHE A 28 18.68 12.42 -11.28
C PHE A 28 17.19 12.12 -11.08
N TYR A 29 16.43 12.05 -12.17
CA TYR A 29 15.00 11.73 -12.11
C TYR A 29 14.78 10.28 -11.64
N GLU A 30 15.73 9.40 -11.93
CA GLU A 30 15.83 8.02 -11.48
C GLU A 30 15.76 7.94 -9.95
N ASP A 31 16.55 8.76 -9.25
CA ASP A 31 16.56 8.81 -7.78
C ASP A 31 15.23 9.30 -7.22
N LEU A 32 14.62 10.30 -7.88
CA LEU A 32 13.30 10.82 -7.50
C LEU A 32 12.19 9.78 -7.75
N CYS A 33 12.27 9.02 -8.83
CA CYS A 33 11.34 7.93 -9.14
C CYS A 33 11.52 6.76 -8.16
N PHE A 34 12.76 6.48 -7.73
CA PHE A 34 13.00 5.53 -6.65
C PHE A 34 12.36 5.97 -5.33
N GLN A 35 12.37 7.27 -5.01
CA GLN A 35 11.61 7.78 -3.86
C GLN A 35 10.10 7.58 -4.05
N ALA A 36 9.55 7.70 -5.26
CA ALA A 36 8.15 7.40 -5.54
C ALA A 36 7.82 5.91 -5.33
N GLN A 37 8.67 5.00 -5.82
CA GLN A 37 8.55 3.56 -5.58
C GLN A 37 8.55 3.25 -4.08
N GLN A 38 9.50 3.82 -3.33
CA GLN A 38 9.63 3.66 -1.88
C GLN A 38 8.42 4.21 -1.11
N ALA A 39 7.75 5.24 -1.64
CA ALA A 39 6.52 5.76 -1.08
C ALA A 39 5.36 4.77 -1.23
N VAL A 40 5.19 4.17 -2.41
CA VAL A 40 4.18 3.11 -2.65
C VAL A 40 4.44 1.90 -1.76
N GLU A 41 5.68 1.40 -1.74
CA GLU A 41 6.05 0.23 -0.95
C GLU A 41 5.67 0.40 0.53
N LYS A 42 6.06 1.53 1.13
CA LYS A 42 5.78 1.79 2.54
C LYS A 42 4.31 2.00 2.83
N ALA A 43 3.55 2.59 1.89
CA ALA A 43 2.11 2.74 2.03
C ALA A 43 1.41 1.37 2.05
N LEU A 44 1.76 0.48 1.12
CA LEU A 44 1.21 -0.89 1.07
C LEU A 44 1.60 -1.70 2.31
N LYS A 45 2.84 -1.58 2.78
CA LYS A 45 3.28 -2.22 4.03
C LYS A 45 2.52 -1.68 5.24
N ALA A 46 2.22 -0.39 5.30
CA ALA A 46 1.38 0.17 6.35
C ALA A 46 -0.02 -0.45 6.36
N LEU A 47 -0.64 -0.62 5.18
CA LEU A 47 -1.94 -1.27 5.08
C LEU A 47 -1.89 -2.72 5.56
N LEU A 48 -0.87 -3.48 5.18
CA LEU A 48 -0.67 -4.85 5.67
C LEU A 48 -0.54 -4.91 7.19
N ILE A 49 0.29 -4.02 7.77
CA ILE A 49 0.47 -3.93 9.23
C ILE A 49 -0.85 -3.58 9.93
N TYR A 50 -1.60 -2.61 9.39
CA TYR A 50 -2.92 -2.24 9.91
C TYR A 50 -3.88 -3.45 9.92
N LEU A 51 -3.84 -4.28 8.89
CA LEU A 51 -4.62 -5.52 8.77
C LEU A 51 -4.07 -6.68 9.61
N GLY A 52 -3.08 -6.43 10.48
CA GLY A 52 -2.48 -7.44 11.36
C GLY A 52 -1.57 -8.43 10.65
N LYS A 53 -1.08 -8.11 9.44
CA LYS A 53 -0.15 -8.94 8.67
C LYS A 53 1.28 -8.40 8.78
N GLU A 54 2.24 -9.31 8.91
CA GLU A 54 3.65 -8.95 8.76
C GLU A 54 3.98 -8.78 7.26
N PRO A 55 4.46 -7.59 6.84
CA PRO A 55 4.84 -7.40 5.45
C PRO A 55 6.13 -8.17 5.14
N GLU A 56 6.15 -8.83 3.98
CA GLU A 56 7.36 -9.47 3.48
C GLU A 56 8.49 -8.45 3.31
N LYS A 57 9.73 -8.89 3.54
CA LYS A 57 10.95 -8.11 3.27
C LYS A 57 11.26 -8.11 1.76
N THR A 58 10.31 -7.60 0.99
CA THR A 58 10.39 -7.44 -0.45
C THR A 58 10.23 -5.97 -0.83
N HIS A 59 10.83 -5.60 -1.95
CA HIS A 59 10.66 -4.30 -2.60
C HIS A 59 9.70 -4.36 -3.79
N ASN A 60 9.14 -5.54 -4.05
CA ASN A 60 8.26 -5.75 -5.19
C ASN A 60 6.82 -5.34 -4.86
N ILE A 61 6.33 -4.30 -5.53
CA ILE A 61 4.97 -3.78 -5.35
C ILE A 61 3.90 -4.84 -5.69
N VAL A 62 4.11 -5.66 -6.74
CA VAL A 62 3.17 -6.73 -7.13
C VAL A 62 3.04 -7.76 -6.02
N THR A 63 4.14 -8.13 -5.38
CA THR A 63 4.12 -9.06 -4.24
C THR A 63 3.31 -8.48 -3.08
N LEU A 64 3.55 -7.21 -2.71
CA LEU A 64 2.83 -6.57 -1.62
C LEU A 64 1.31 -6.47 -1.88
N ILE A 65 0.92 -6.14 -3.12
CA ILE A 65 -0.48 -6.12 -3.53
C ILE A 65 -1.11 -7.52 -3.41
N LYS A 66 -0.41 -8.57 -3.87
CA LYS A 66 -0.87 -9.95 -3.75
C LYS A 66 -0.99 -10.45 -2.31
N SER A 67 -0.22 -9.87 -1.38
CA SER A 67 -0.30 -10.21 0.05
C SER A 67 -1.53 -9.60 0.75
N LEU A 68 -2.22 -8.64 0.12
CA LEU A 68 -3.43 -8.05 0.68
C LEU A 68 -4.57 -9.09 0.77
N PRO A 69 -5.41 -9.04 1.82
CA PRO A 69 -6.59 -9.90 1.90
C PRO A 69 -7.54 -9.71 0.71
N GLN A 70 -8.23 -10.77 0.29
CA GLN A 70 -9.15 -10.75 -0.86
C GLN A 70 -10.34 -9.78 -0.69
N HIS A 71 -10.71 -9.42 0.54
CA HIS A 71 -11.78 -8.46 0.80
C HIS A 71 -11.35 -7.00 0.56
N ILE A 72 -10.05 -6.74 0.42
CA ILE A 72 -9.52 -5.42 0.07
C ILE A 72 -9.58 -5.27 -1.45
N ASN A 73 -10.48 -4.41 -1.93
CA ASN A 73 -10.59 -4.10 -3.35
C ASN A 73 -9.48 -3.12 -3.76
N VAL A 74 -8.47 -3.61 -4.47
CA VAL A 74 -7.36 -2.79 -4.97
C VAL A 74 -7.78 -2.14 -6.30
N PRO A 75 -7.81 -0.80 -6.41
CA PRO A 75 -8.12 -0.12 -7.65
C PRO A 75 -7.05 -0.41 -8.72
N GLU A 76 -7.45 -0.47 -9.99
CA GLU A 76 -6.54 -0.68 -11.13
C GLU A 76 -5.37 0.31 -11.12
N LYS A 77 -5.64 1.59 -10.88
CA LYS A 77 -4.62 2.64 -10.72
C LYS A 77 -3.55 2.37 -9.64
N VAL A 78 -3.85 1.53 -8.65
CA VAL A 78 -2.90 1.11 -7.61
C VAL A 78 -2.18 -0.16 -8.05
N ALA A 79 -2.86 -1.07 -8.75
CA ALA A 79 -2.23 -2.22 -9.39
C ALA A 79 -1.15 -1.80 -10.40
N ASP A 80 -1.41 -0.73 -11.16
CA ASP A 80 -0.48 -0.14 -12.12
C ASP A 80 0.79 0.44 -11.47
N ALA A 81 0.81 0.63 -10.15
CA ALA A 81 2.01 1.06 -9.44
C ALA A 81 3.16 0.06 -9.53
N ALA A 82 2.89 -1.17 -10.00
CA ALA A 82 3.90 -2.16 -10.35
C ALA A 82 4.97 -1.64 -11.32
N VAL A 83 4.63 -0.69 -12.21
CA VAL A 83 5.58 -0.06 -13.14
C VAL A 83 6.73 0.64 -12.40
N LEU A 84 6.51 1.08 -11.16
CA LEU A 84 7.54 1.76 -10.39
C LEU A 84 8.67 0.83 -9.92
N ASN A 85 8.48 -0.49 -9.98
CA ASN A 85 9.53 -1.45 -9.63
C ASN A 85 10.77 -1.29 -10.53
N ASP A 86 10.58 -0.86 -11.78
CA ASP A 86 11.68 -0.71 -12.73
C ASP A 86 12.65 0.39 -12.29
N TYR A 87 12.15 1.48 -11.70
CA TYR A 87 12.98 2.56 -11.15
C TYR A 87 13.87 2.12 -9.99
N ALA A 88 13.47 1.08 -9.24
CA ALA A 88 14.30 0.50 -8.18
C ALA A 88 15.47 -0.33 -8.72
N VAL A 89 15.40 -0.77 -9.98
CA VAL A 89 16.49 -1.47 -10.68
C VAL A 89 17.35 -0.48 -11.45
N GLN A 90 16.75 0.50 -12.14
CA GLN A 90 17.44 1.51 -12.95
C GLN A 90 18.44 2.32 -12.13
N THR A 91 18.09 2.72 -10.90
CA THR A 91 19.01 3.43 -9.98
C THR A 91 20.25 2.63 -9.58
N ARG A 92 20.25 1.30 -9.76
CA ARG A 92 21.37 0.43 -9.37
C ARG A 92 22.36 0.17 -10.50
N TYR A 93 21.94 0.31 -11.77
CA TYR A 93 22.73 -0.02 -12.95
C TYR A 93 22.63 1.10 -14.00
N PRO A 94 23.39 2.19 -13.82
CA PRO A 94 23.41 3.28 -14.79
C PRO A 94 23.95 2.80 -16.14
N GLY A 95 23.23 3.11 -17.22
CA GLY A 95 23.63 2.81 -18.61
C GLY A 95 22.88 1.64 -19.28
N ASP A 96 22.15 0.82 -18.51
CA ASP A 96 21.35 -0.29 -19.07
C ASP A 96 19.93 0.16 -19.52
N TYR A 97 19.56 1.40 -19.22
CA TYR A 97 18.24 1.97 -19.48
C TYR A 97 18.33 3.37 -20.07
N ALA A 98 17.27 3.77 -20.78
CA ALA A 98 17.12 5.16 -21.21
C ALA A 98 17.01 6.07 -19.96
N PRO A 99 17.59 7.28 -19.99
CA PRO A 99 17.41 8.27 -18.93
C PRO A 99 15.93 8.58 -18.71
N VAL A 100 15.53 8.76 -17.46
CA VAL A 100 14.14 9.07 -17.11
C VAL A 100 13.78 10.49 -17.56
N GLU A 101 12.69 10.60 -18.31
CA GLU A 101 12.15 11.89 -18.74
C GLU A 101 11.35 12.60 -17.63
N PRO A 102 11.25 13.94 -17.65
CA PRO A 102 10.43 14.68 -16.69
C PRO A 102 8.97 14.20 -16.63
N THR A 103 8.39 13.79 -17.75
CA THR A 103 7.01 13.29 -17.84
C THR A 103 6.84 11.94 -17.14
N GLU A 104 7.84 11.07 -17.22
CA GLU A 104 7.88 9.79 -16.50
C GLU A 104 7.98 10.00 -14.99
N HIS A 105 8.79 10.97 -14.56
CA HIS A 105 8.89 11.40 -13.16
C HIS A 105 7.58 11.96 -12.61
N GLU A 106 6.90 12.83 -13.37
CA GLU A 106 5.58 13.36 -13.01
C GLU A 106 4.54 12.23 -12.86
N ASN A 107 4.57 11.26 -13.78
CA ASN A 107 3.72 10.08 -13.70
C ASN A 107 4.03 9.23 -12.45
N ALA A 108 5.32 9.04 -12.12
CA ALA A 108 5.73 8.33 -10.92
C ALA A 108 5.20 9.00 -9.63
N ILE A 109 5.30 10.34 -9.54
CA ILE A 109 4.72 11.11 -8.43
C ILE A 109 3.21 10.90 -8.35
N LYS A 110 2.51 10.95 -9.49
CA LYS A 110 1.06 10.79 -9.54
C LYS A 110 0.64 9.41 -9.03
N ILE A 111 1.26 8.35 -9.52
CA ILE A 111 1.01 6.96 -9.10
C ILE A 111 1.23 6.82 -7.59
N ALA A 112 2.37 7.30 -7.07
CA ALA A 112 2.67 7.22 -5.65
C ALA A 112 1.67 8.01 -4.80
N SER A 113 1.27 9.21 -5.24
CA SER A 113 0.26 10.00 -4.56
C SER A 113 -1.11 9.32 -4.54
N ASP A 114 -1.53 8.69 -5.64
CA ASP A 114 -2.82 8.02 -5.75
C ASP A 114 -2.86 6.75 -4.89
N CYS A 115 -1.77 6.00 -4.84
CA CYS A 115 -1.63 4.85 -3.93
C CYS A 115 -1.71 5.26 -2.46
N ILE A 116 -0.97 6.30 -2.04
CA ILE A 116 -1.01 6.77 -0.65
C ILE A 116 -2.42 7.21 -0.26
N LYS A 117 -3.10 7.99 -1.13
CA LYS A 117 -4.48 8.41 -0.89
C LYS A 117 -5.42 7.23 -0.72
N TRP A 118 -5.30 6.23 -1.59
CA TRP A 118 -6.12 5.02 -1.50
C TRP A 118 -5.87 4.24 -0.21
N VAL A 119 -4.60 4.04 0.18
CA VAL A 119 -4.27 3.36 1.45
C VAL A 119 -4.86 4.09 2.65
N VAL A 120 -4.67 5.41 2.72
CA VAL A 120 -5.20 6.22 3.82
C VAL A 120 -6.72 6.10 3.89
N HIS A 121 -7.40 6.27 2.76
CA HIS A 121 -8.85 6.15 2.69
C HIS A 121 -9.33 4.76 3.10
N THR A 122 -8.65 3.70 2.65
CA THR A 122 -9.00 2.31 3.01
C THR A 122 -8.89 2.08 4.52
N ILE A 123 -7.83 2.60 5.16
CA ILE A 123 -7.66 2.52 6.62
C ILE A 123 -8.77 3.29 7.33
N GLU A 124 -9.05 4.52 6.89
CA GLU A 124 -10.13 5.34 7.47
C GLU A 124 -11.51 4.67 7.33
N GLU A 125 -11.81 4.05 6.18
CA GLU A 125 -13.06 3.30 5.99
C GLU A 125 -13.15 2.11 6.94
N LEU A 126 -12.05 1.38 7.15
CA LEU A 126 -12.01 0.24 8.06
C LEU A 126 -12.12 0.67 9.54
N GLU A 127 -11.53 1.80 9.92
CA GLU A 127 -11.66 2.38 11.28
C GLU A 127 -13.09 2.86 11.57
N ASN A 128 -13.81 3.34 10.56
CA ASN A 128 -15.18 3.85 10.69
C ASN A 128 -16.27 2.77 10.56
N GLN A 129 -15.91 1.51 10.27
CA GLN A 129 -16.88 0.42 10.29
C GLN A 129 -17.28 0.13 11.74
N PRO A 130 -18.59 0.04 12.06
CA PRO A 130 -19.03 -0.31 13.40
C PRO A 130 -18.48 -1.69 13.74
N THR A 131 -17.63 -1.75 14.76
CA THR A 131 -17.26 -3.02 15.37
C THR A 131 -18.55 -3.71 15.80
N LEU A 132 -18.79 -4.93 15.32
CA LEU A 132 -19.85 -5.76 15.89
C LEU A 132 -19.57 -5.83 17.39
N PRO A 133 -20.57 -5.59 18.27
CA PRO A 133 -20.34 -5.67 19.70
C PRO A 133 -19.72 -7.03 20.02
N ASN A 134 -18.62 -7.01 20.78
CA ASN A 134 -17.99 -8.19 21.33
C ASN A 134 -19.10 -9.11 21.87
N LEU A 135 -19.28 -10.28 21.27
CA LEU A 135 -20.04 -11.38 21.88
C LEU A 135 -19.21 -12.01 23.01
N GLU A 136 -18.64 -11.18 23.89
CA GLU A 136 -18.16 -11.61 25.19
C GLU A 136 -19.37 -11.56 26.13
N HIS A 137 -20.15 -12.64 26.14
CA HIS A 137 -20.90 -13.18 27.27
C HIS A 137 -21.85 -14.28 26.76
N LEU A 138 -21.29 -15.38 26.27
CA LEU A 138 -21.98 -16.67 26.29
C LEU A 138 -21.02 -17.70 26.90
N ASN A 139 -21.09 -17.80 28.23
CA ASN A 139 -20.59 -18.97 28.96
C ASN A 139 -21.33 -20.20 28.42
N GLY A 140 -20.61 -21.12 27.79
CA GLY A 140 -21.15 -22.40 27.33
C GLY A 140 -20.56 -22.78 25.98
N GLY A 141 -19.46 -23.53 26.02
CA GLY A 141 -18.60 -23.77 24.88
C GLY A 141 -19.29 -24.33 23.64
N VAL A 142 -18.82 -23.88 22.47
CA VAL A 142 -18.93 -24.63 21.22
C VAL A 142 -17.64 -24.41 20.41
N ARG A 143 -17.23 -25.50 19.78
CA ARG A 143 -16.01 -25.72 19.00
C ARG A 143 -15.92 -24.78 17.80
N PHE A 144 -14.68 -24.45 17.44
CA PHE A 144 -14.32 -23.82 16.17
C PHE A 144 -14.89 -24.59 14.98
N ALA A 145 -15.53 -23.87 14.07
CA ALA A 145 -15.67 -24.27 12.68
C ALA A 145 -15.43 -23.03 11.81
N ASN A 146 -14.50 -23.19 10.88
CA ASN A 146 -14.17 -22.29 9.79
C ASN A 146 -15.41 -21.93 8.95
N ASP A 147 -15.22 -20.89 8.12
CA ASP A 147 -16.08 -20.44 7.04
C ASP A 147 -17.27 -19.56 7.46
N TYR A 148 -16.99 -18.27 7.67
CA TYR A 148 -18.04 -17.25 7.56
C TYR A 148 -18.42 -17.09 6.08
N ASP A 149 -19.47 -17.82 5.69
CA ASP A 149 -20.21 -17.62 4.47
C ASP A 149 -20.97 -16.27 4.52
N TYR A 150 -20.35 -15.24 3.93
CA TYR A 150 -20.91 -13.90 3.80
C TYR A 150 -22.17 -13.82 2.91
N LYS A 151 -22.64 -14.92 2.28
CA LYS A 151 -23.85 -14.88 1.43
C LYS A 151 -25.18 -14.96 2.19
N ALA A 152 -25.21 -15.44 3.43
CA ALA A 152 -26.47 -15.64 4.15
C ALA A 152 -27.07 -14.35 4.78
N LEU A 153 -26.30 -13.25 4.86
CA LEU A 153 -26.76 -12.01 5.50
C LEU A 153 -27.48 -11.03 4.55
N ARG A 154 -27.59 -11.34 3.25
CA ARG A 154 -28.18 -10.42 2.26
C ARG A 154 -29.68 -10.61 2.02
N GLU A 155 -30.30 -11.66 2.54
CA GLU A 155 -31.64 -12.09 2.08
C GLU A 155 -32.81 -11.89 3.07
N LYS A 156 -32.62 -11.14 4.17
CA LYS A 156 -33.73 -10.74 5.06
C LYS A 156 -33.99 -9.24 5.14
N ARG A 157 -33.69 -8.51 4.07
CA ARG A 157 -34.19 -7.14 3.85
C ARG A 157 -34.78 -7.01 2.45
N ARG A 158 -35.93 -7.65 2.24
CA ARG A 158 -36.97 -7.24 1.31
C ARG A 158 -38.33 -7.64 1.88
#